data_AF-A0A4W2GT64-F1
#
_entry.id   AF-A0A4W2GT64-F1
#
_cell.length_a   1.000
_cell.length_b   1.000
_cell.length_c   1.000
_cell.angle_alpha   90.00
_cell.angle_beta   90.00
_cell.angle_gamma   90.00
#
_symmetry.space_group_name_H-M   'P 1'
#
loop_
_entity.id
_entity.type
_entity.pdbx_description
1 polymer ?
#
loop_
_entity_poly.entity_id
_entity_poly.type
_entity_poly.pdbx_seq_one_letter_code
_entity_poly.pdbx_strand_id
1 'polypeptide(L)'
;MSHSLKVPVTGVPKSDNPHLGKGHKVHLSNTVKTKEKQQNKDVSAHIIQKAWLSHLDKTVFQLLKHTICAAEHHVTHEILKKVSPLEAELAKDPCMKCKVRFRFSGEIFPPFIVFKIFLHTEGHGYKYFSGKKFLKPSSEAEADAYKIMGRKKFYHQIKEDERLFQKFKITDDIDVVTLKDYMQYSSHLDEIPASSGGRNNCWRRLSLENIPRTMIMYDIVDYAESGIISKRLKKEMKYLLQRPKTEEMRQHQLRIVSEVRSPLSLSSLQPLYRPYQQQSQIRHLGRRSKQALMKVEKMKRAYKMAKEKMLLWGLNQKWTYQVQSRKRQLSSPPHLLTL
;
A
#
# COMPACT_ATOMS: atom_id res chain seq x y z
N MET A 1 60.79 18.34 21.53
CA MET A 1 61.40 19.66 21.25
C MET A 1 60.30 20.71 21.42
N SER A 2 60.22 21.37 22.59
CA SER A 2 60.82 22.70 22.92
C SER A 2 60.16 23.85 22.14
N HIS A 3 59.74 25.01 22.65
CA HIS A 3 59.68 25.72 23.96
C HIS A 3 58.67 26.88 23.74
N SER A 4 57.77 27.23 24.67
CA SER A 4 57.87 28.31 25.67
C SER A 4 58.49 29.64 25.23
N LEU A 5 57.72 30.73 25.35
CA LEU A 5 58.16 32.11 25.65
C LEU A 5 56.96 32.85 26.28
N LYS A 6 57.03 33.75 27.28
CA LYS A 6 57.92 34.12 28.38
C LYS A 6 57.13 35.19 29.18
N VAL A 7 57.25 35.19 30.50
CA VAL A 7 56.70 36.20 31.43
C VAL A 7 57.58 37.48 31.39
N PRO A 8 57.15 38.60 32.01
CA PRO A 8 57.80 38.93 33.28
C PRO A 8 56.88 39.47 34.39
N VAL A 9 57.28 39.11 35.61
CA VAL A 9 56.83 39.57 36.93
C VAL A 9 57.51 40.91 37.24
N THR A 10 56.93 41.77 38.09
CA THR A 10 57.49 42.21 39.40
C THR A 10 56.71 43.39 39.99
N GLY A 11 56.34 43.30 41.28
CA GLY A 11 56.18 44.47 42.15
C GLY A 11 55.01 44.43 43.14
N VAL A 12 55.28 43.94 44.35
CA VAL A 12 54.56 44.14 45.63
C VAL A 12 55.71 44.41 46.64
N PRO A 13 55.64 45.29 47.69
CA PRO A 13 54.66 45.17 48.77
C PRO A 13 54.33 46.36 49.75
N LYS A 14 53.23 46.17 50.51
CA LYS A 14 52.92 46.64 51.91
C LYS A 14 52.53 48.14 52.11
N SER A 15 51.70 48.58 53.08
CA SER A 15 51.25 47.98 54.37
C SER A 15 49.93 48.60 54.92
N ASP A 16 49.35 47.86 55.88
CA ASP A 16 48.64 48.23 57.12
C ASP A 16 47.25 48.96 57.17
N ASN A 17 46.29 48.25 57.79
CA ASN A 17 45.00 48.73 58.31
C ASN A 17 45.18 49.53 59.62
N PRO A 18 44.22 50.37 60.07
CA PRO A 18 43.16 49.84 60.94
C PRO A 18 41.76 50.54 60.92
N HIS A 19 40.76 49.73 61.29
CA HIS A 19 39.55 50.01 62.07
C HIS A 19 38.27 50.69 61.51
N LEU A 20 37.28 49.81 61.29
CA LEU A 20 35.93 49.74 61.89
C LEU A 20 34.76 50.56 61.28
N GLY A 21 33.87 49.85 60.57
CA GLY A 21 32.53 50.37 60.23
C GLY A 21 31.62 49.39 59.47
N LYS A 22 30.96 48.47 60.20
CA LYS A 22 29.70 47.76 59.86
C LYS A 22 29.61 47.01 58.52
N GLY A 23 29.98 45.73 58.53
CA GLY A 23 29.67 44.79 57.46
C GLY A 23 28.22 44.29 57.51
N HIS A 24 27.42 44.65 56.50
CA HIS A 24 26.20 43.92 56.15
C HIS A 24 26.60 42.61 55.46
N LYS A 25 26.51 41.50 56.21
CA LYS A 25 26.74 40.14 55.72
C LYS A 25 25.48 39.65 54.98
N VAL A 26 25.30 40.05 53.72
CA VAL A 26 24.19 39.55 52.88
C VAL A 26 24.67 38.45 51.94
N HIS A 27 24.47 37.21 52.39
CA HIS A 27 23.81 36.14 51.64
C HIS A 27 24.39 35.61 50.30
N LEU A 28 25.64 35.15 50.26
CA LEU A 28 26.12 34.31 49.14
C LEU A 28 25.60 32.86 49.18
N SER A 29 25.19 32.36 50.35
CA SER A 29 24.79 30.96 50.54
C SER A 29 23.41 30.62 49.95
N ASN A 30 22.53 31.60 49.77
CA ASN A 30 21.22 31.36 49.17
C ASN A 30 21.26 31.30 47.65
N THR A 31 22.17 32.01 47.00
CA THR A 31 22.25 32.03 45.53
C THR A 31 22.69 30.68 44.96
N VAL A 32 23.61 29.98 45.64
CA VAL A 32 24.06 28.62 45.27
C VAL A 32 22.95 27.59 45.51
N LYS A 33 22.30 27.62 46.69
CA LYS A 33 21.17 26.74 47.01
C LYS A 33 19.96 26.95 46.10
N THR A 34 19.71 28.19 45.66
CA THR A 34 18.63 28.49 44.72
C THR A 34 18.97 28.02 43.30
N LYS A 35 20.24 28.13 42.87
CA LYS A 35 20.70 27.57 41.58
C LYS A 35 20.64 26.04 41.54
N GLU A 36 21.09 25.36 42.60
CA GLU A 36 20.97 23.89 42.70
C GLU A 36 19.49 23.43 42.75
N LYS A 37 18.64 24.12 43.52
CA LYS A 37 17.20 23.85 43.53
C LYS A 37 16.55 24.12 42.17
N GLN A 38 17.01 25.14 41.45
CA GLN A 38 16.51 25.45 40.11
C GLN A 38 16.98 24.40 39.10
N GLN A 39 18.25 23.99 39.12
CA GLN A 39 18.78 22.91 38.30
C GLN A 39 18.05 21.59 38.55
N ASN A 40 17.74 21.25 39.81
CA ASN A 40 16.95 20.07 40.14
C ASN A 40 15.50 20.16 39.62
N LYS A 41 14.91 21.35 39.61
CA LYS A 41 13.58 21.57 39.00
C LYS A 41 13.63 21.45 37.48
N ASP A 42 14.68 21.96 36.84
CA ASP A 42 14.86 21.89 35.39
C ASP A 42 15.10 20.45 34.94
N VAL A 43 15.90 19.68 35.69
CA VAL A 43 16.06 18.22 35.47
C VAL A 43 14.73 17.49 35.65
N SER A 44 13.97 17.81 36.72
CA SER A 44 12.66 17.19 36.97
C SER A 44 11.66 17.52 35.86
N ALA A 45 11.61 18.77 35.41
CA ALA A 45 10.76 19.21 34.30
C ALA A 45 11.16 18.49 33.00
N HIS A 46 12.45 18.34 32.74
CA HIS A 46 12.95 17.63 31.57
C HIS A 46 12.57 16.13 31.59
N ILE A 47 12.62 15.48 32.76
CA ILE A 47 12.16 14.10 32.93
C ILE A 47 10.66 13.99 32.64
N ILE A 48 9.86 14.90 33.18
CA ILE A 48 8.40 14.92 32.95
C ILE A 48 8.10 15.14 31.46
N GLN A 49 8.78 16.08 30.81
CA GLN A 49 8.65 16.33 29.37
C GLN A 49 9.01 15.10 28.54
N LYS A 50 10.15 14.45 28.83
CA LYS A 50 10.55 13.21 28.15
C LYS A 50 9.55 12.09 28.35
N ALA A 51 9.02 11.93 29.56
CA ALA A 51 8.00 10.93 29.86
C ALA A 51 6.70 11.21 29.10
N TRP A 52 6.30 12.48 29.00
CA TRP A 52 5.13 12.91 28.24
C TRP A 52 5.30 12.67 26.73
N LEU A 53 6.42 13.07 26.15
CA LEU A 53 6.73 12.83 24.73
C LEU A 53 6.78 11.33 24.43
N SER A 54 7.43 10.54 25.29
CA SER A 54 7.46 9.08 25.15
C SER A 54 6.07 8.46 25.25
N HIS A 55 5.18 9.01 26.08
CA HIS A 55 3.79 8.57 26.16
C HIS A 55 3.04 8.87 24.86
N LEU A 56 3.20 10.09 24.32
CA LEU A 56 2.62 10.47 23.03
C LEU A 56 3.12 9.56 21.90
N ASP A 57 4.42 9.32 21.81
CA ASP A 57 5.00 8.44 20.79
C ASP A 57 4.45 7.02 20.88
N LYS A 58 4.32 6.48 22.10
CA LYS A 58 3.70 5.16 22.32
C LYS A 58 2.24 5.14 21.88
N THR A 59 1.48 6.21 22.15
CA THR A 59 0.07 6.28 21.71
C THR A 59 -0.04 6.35 20.19
N VAL A 60 0.78 7.17 19.53
CA VAL A 60 0.83 7.26 18.06
C VAL A 60 1.22 5.92 17.46
N PHE A 61 2.26 5.27 17.99
CA PHE A 61 2.70 3.95 17.53
C PHE A 61 1.61 2.89 17.68
N GLN A 62 0.89 2.88 18.80
CA GLN A 62 -0.21 1.94 19.03
C GLN A 62 -1.33 2.13 18.01
N LEU A 63 -1.71 3.39 17.72
CA LEU A 63 -2.71 3.72 16.70
C LEU A 63 -2.23 3.27 15.31
N LEU A 64 -0.99 3.60 14.94
CA LEU A 64 -0.40 3.20 13.66
C LEU A 64 -0.35 1.68 13.53
N LYS A 65 -0.02 0.95 14.59
CA LYS A 65 0.01 -0.51 14.60
C LYS A 65 -1.38 -1.10 14.32
N HIS A 66 -2.42 -0.61 14.98
CA HIS A 66 -3.80 -1.05 14.73
C HIS A 66 -4.26 -0.70 13.31
N THR A 67 -3.86 0.47 12.83
CA THR A 67 -4.05 0.98 11.46
C THR A 67 -3.50 0.00 10.43
N ILE A 68 -2.22 -0.38 10.53
CA ILE A 68 -1.60 -1.36 9.63
C ILE A 68 -2.28 -2.73 9.71
N CYS A 69 -2.55 -3.25 10.92
CA CYS A 69 -3.19 -4.55 11.05
C CYS A 69 -4.58 -4.58 10.40
N ALA A 70 -5.38 -3.53 10.57
CA ALA A 70 -6.69 -3.44 9.93
C ALA A 70 -6.57 -3.32 8.40
N ALA A 71 -5.60 -2.53 7.93
CA ALA A 71 -5.33 -2.36 6.51
C ALA A 71 -5.04 -3.69 5.82
N GLU A 72 -4.12 -4.49 6.37
CA GLU A 72 -3.73 -5.79 5.81
C GLU A 72 -4.91 -6.72 5.59
N HIS A 73 -5.85 -6.77 6.54
CA HIS A 73 -6.95 -7.72 6.53
C HIS A 73 -8.20 -7.26 5.78
N HIS A 74 -8.53 -5.97 5.84
CA HIS A 74 -9.87 -5.51 5.44
C HIS A 74 -9.86 -4.42 4.36
N VAL A 75 -8.74 -3.70 4.19
CA VAL A 75 -8.72 -2.47 3.38
C VAL A 75 -7.66 -2.50 2.28
N THR A 76 -6.84 -3.54 2.24
CA THR A 76 -5.77 -3.73 1.26
C THR A 76 -6.21 -3.36 -0.16
N HIS A 77 -7.36 -3.88 -0.61
CA HIS A 77 -7.85 -3.62 -1.96
C HIS A 77 -8.21 -2.16 -2.20
N GLU A 78 -8.90 -1.48 -1.28
CA GLU A 78 -9.30 -0.08 -1.47
C GLU A 78 -8.10 0.87 -1.46
N ILE A 79 -7.10 0.58 -0.63
CA ILE A 79 -5.83 1.32 -0.63
C ILE A 79 -5.10 1.07 -1.97
N LEU A 80 -4.99 -0.19 -2.39
CA LEU A 80 -4.28 -0.53 -3.63
C LEU A 80 -4.98 0.06 -4.86
N LYS A 81 -6.31 0.10 -4.88
CA LYS A 81 -7.10 0.73 -5.95
C LYS A 81 -6.77 2.22 -6.12
N LYS A 82 -6.36 2.91 -5.04
CA LYS A 82 -5.92 4.31 -5.08
C LYS A 82 -4.46 4.46 -5.45
N VAL A 83 -3.60 3.54 -5.05
CA VAL A 83 -2.16 3.59 -5.38
C VAL A 83 -1.88 3.11 -6.80
N SER A 84 -2.42 1.95 -7.17
CA SER A 84 -2.23 1.28 -8.46
C SER A 84 -3.49 0.46 -8.81
N PRO A 85 -4.42 1.03 -9.61
CA PRO A 85 -5.65 0.35 -10.00
C PRO A 85 -5.40 -1.00 -10.70
N LEU A 86 -4.37 -1.06 -11.56
CA LEU A 86 -4.01 -2.27 -12.30
C LEU A 86 -3.57 -3.41 -11.36
N GLU A 87 -2.74 -3.10 -10.36
CA GLU A 87 -2.32 -4.10 -9.38
C GLU A 87 -3.48 -4.50 -8.46
N ALA A 88 -4.42 -3.59 -8.19
CA ALA A 88 -5.61 -3.89 -7.39
C ALA A 88 -6.54 -4.89 -8.10
N GLU A 89 -6.72 -4.73 -9.42
CA GLU A 89 -7.47 -5.68 -10.25
C GLU A 89 -6.83 -7.05 -10.24
N LEU A 90 -5.50 -7.12 -10.43
CA LEU A 90 -4.75 -8.37 -10.36
C LEU A 90 -4.80 -9.01 -8.97
N ALA A 91 -4.75 -8.22 -7.90
CA ALA A 91 -4.86 -8.73 -6.53
C ALA A 91 -6.26 -9.22 -6.16
N LYS A 92 -7.29 -8.77 -6.88
CA LYS A 92 -8.68 -9.23 -6.70
C LYS A 92 -8.95 -10.56 -7.41
N ASP A 93 -8.14 -10.90 -8.41
CA ASP A 93 -8.26 -12.15 -9.14
C ASP A 93 -8.02 -13.36 -8.21
N PRO A 94 -9.01 -14.26 -8.01
CA PRO A 94 -8.84 -15.46 -7.19
C PRO A 94 -7.72 -16.40 -7.66
N CYS A 95 -7.36 -16.37 -8.95
CA CYS A 95 -6.25 -17.15 -9.50
C CYS A 95 -4.90 -16.64 -9.03
N MET A 96 -4.80 -15.34 -8.72
CA MET A 96 -3.60 -14.69 -8.21
C MET A 96 -3.71 -14.58 -6.68
N LYS A 97 -3.05 -15.49 -5.96
CA LYS A 97 -3.02 -15.47 -4.49
C LYS A 97 -2.11 -14.33 -3.99
N CYS A 98 -2.50 -13.08 -4.20
CA CYS A 98 -1.75 -11.90 -3.79
C CYS A 98 -1.99 -11.57 -2.31
N LYS A 99 -0.92 -11.23 -1.59
CA LYS A 99 -0.95 -10.73 -0.22
C LYS A 99 -0.15 -9.44 -0.14
N VAL A 100 -0.82 -8.33 0.13
CA VAL A 100 -0.14 -7.06 0.43
C VAL A 100 0.27 -7.06 1.89
N ARG A 101 1.50 -6.63 2.16
CA ARG A 101 1.98 -6.38 3.53
C ARG A 101 2.34 -4.93 3.68
N PHE A 102 2.02 -4.36 4.83
CA PHE A 102 2.41 -3.01 5.20
C PHE A 102 3.50 -3.06 6.28
N ARG A 103 4.41 -2.10 6.26
CA ARG A 103 5.48 -1.96 7.27
C ARG A 103 5.67 -0.50 7.63
N PHE A 104 6.24 -0.28 8.81
CA PHE A 104 6.79 1.00 9.18
C PHE A 104 8.20 1.15 8.63
N SER A 105 8.52 2.35 8.15
CA SER A 105 9.84 2.73 7.69
C SER A 105 10.11 4.19 8.10
N GLY A 106 11.37 4.61 8.01
CA GLY A 106 11.83 5.93 8.45
C GLY A 106 12.83 5.86 9.59
N GLU A 107 13.75 6.82 9.58
CA GLU A 107 14.83 6.96 10.57
C GLU A 107 14.37 7.76 11.81
N ILE A 108 13.31 8.56 11.65
CA ILE A 108 12.79 9.49 12.66
C ILE A 108 11.32 9.13 12.94
N PHE A 109 10.92 9.25 14.21
CA PHE A 109 9.52 9.08 14.62
C PHE A 109 8.70 10.34 14.34
N PRO A 110 7.43 10.23 13.88
CA PRO A 110 6.70 9.00 13.60
C PRO A 110 7.09 8.36 12.25
N PRO A 111 7.08 7.02 12.17
CA PRO A 111 7.45 6.33 10.94
C PRO A 111 6.40 6.52 9.86
N PHE A 112 6.84 6.52 8.60
CA PHE A 112 5.94 6.45 7.45
C PHE A 112 5.61 4.99 7.09
N ILE A 113 4.51 4.79 6.39
CA ILE A 113 4.04 3.47 5.99
C ILE A 113 4.58 3.13 4.60
N VAL A 114 5.09 1.91 4.44
CA VAL A 114 5.46 1.32 3.16
C VAL A 114 4.67 0.04 2.93
N PHE A 115 4.48 -0.35 1.68
CA PHE A 115 3.81 -1.59 1.32
C PHE A 115 4.54 -2.35 0.22
N LYS A 116 4.31 -3.67 0.17
CA LYS A 116 4.83 -4.57 -0.86
C LYS A 116 3.82 -5.68 -1.13
N ILE A 117 3.70 -6.07 -2.40
CA ILE A 117 2.79 -7.11 -2.83
C ILE A 117 3.57 -8.41 -2.90
N PHE A 118 3.09 -9.43 -2.19
CA PHE A 118 3.67 -10.77 -2.21
C PHE A 118 2.72 -11.70 -2.95
N LEU A 119 3.27 -12.59 -3.75
CA LEU A 119 2.52 -13.71 -4.29
C LEU A 119 2.63 -14.88 -3.30
N HIS A 120 1.50 -15.39 -2.82
CA HIS A 120 1.45 -16.59 -2.01
C HIS A 120 1.61 -17.80 -2.92
N THR A 121 2.86 -18.20 -3.09
CA THR A 121 3.25 -19.50 -3.61
C THR A 121 3.01 -20.53 -2.52
N GLU A 122 1.98 -21.37 -2.65
CA GLU A 122 1.72 -22.53 -1.78
C GLU A 122 2.82 -23.61 -1.96
N GLY A 123 4.08 -23.25 -1.73
CA GLY A 123 5.26 -24.07 -2.02
C GLY A 123 5.68 -24.09 -3.50
N HIS A 124 4.80 -23.74 -4.44
CA HIS A 124 5.15 -23.66 -5.87
C HIS A 124 5.85 -22.35 -6.19
N GLY A 125 7.17 -22.33 -6.38
CA GLY A 125 7.88 -21.10 -6.76
C GLY A 125 7.38 -20.53 -8.09
N TYR A 126 6.75 -19.35 -8.07
CA TYR A 126 6.45 -18.62 -9.30
C TYR A 126 7.76 -18.23 -9.97
N LYS A 127 7.94 -18.66 -11.21
CA LYS A 127 9.06 -18.24 -12.04
C LYS A 127 8.73 -16.89 -12.64
N TYR A 128 9.47 -15.87 -12.21
CA TYR A 128 9.41 -14.56 -12.85
C TYR A 128 9.95 -14.68 -14.27
N PHE A 129 9.14 -14.27 -15.24
CA PHE A 129 9.58 -14.11 -16.62
C PHE A 129 10.41 -12.83 -16.70
N SER A 130 11.70 -12.98 -16.98
CA SER A 130 12.59 -11.86 -17.24
C SER A 130 13.16 -12.02 -18.64
N GLY A 131 13.04 -10.98 -19.47
CA GLY A 131 13.62 -10.96 -20.81
C GLY A 131 15.11 -11.29 -20.80
N LYS A 132 15.84 -10.90 -19.76
CA LYS A 132 17.27 -11.20 -19.60
C LYS A 132 17.58 -12.70 -19.57
N LYS A 133 16.69 -13.52 -18.99
CA LYS A 133 16.88 -14.98 -18.94
C LYS A 133 16.71 -15.64 -20.31
N PHE A 134 15.91 -15.03 -21.18
CA PHE A 134 15.62 -15.56 -22.51
C PHE A 134 16.55 -14.98 -23.59
N LEU A 135 16.98 -13.72 -23.45
CA LEU A 135 17.89 -13.03 -24.36
C LEU A 135 19.35 -13.31 -23.95
N LYS A 136 19.78 -14.56 -24.09
CA LYS A 136 21.18 -14.92 -23.84
C LYS A 136 22.09 -14.31 -24.91
N PRO A 137 23.33 -13.93 -24.54
CA PRO A 137 24.33 -13.50 -25.52
C PRO A 137 24.48 -14.57 -26.62
N SER A 138 24.47 -14.15 -27.88
CA SER A 138 24.55 -15.02 -29.08
C SER A 138 23.28 -15.80 -29.44
N SER A 139 22.13 -15.44 -28.85
CA SER A 139 20.83 -16.00 -29.26
C SER A 139 20.23 -15.24 -30.46
N GLU A 140 19.47 -15.93 -31.32
CA GLU A 140 18.73 -15.27 -32.40
C GLU A 140 17.77 -14.20 -31.87
N ALA A 141 17.20 -14.43 -30.69
CA ALA A 141 16.33 -13.49 -30.00
C ALA A 141 17.04 -12.18 -29.62
N GLU A 142 18.35 -12.19 -29.35
CA GLU A 142 19.15 -10.97 -29.12
C GLU A 142 19.33 -10.16 -30.41
N ALA A 143 19.64 -10.83 -31.52
CA ALA A 143 19.77 -10.19 -32.83
C ALA A 143 18.44 -9.56 -33.27
N ASP A 144 17.33 -10.24 -33.01
CA ASP A 144 16.00 -9.71 -33.27
C ASP A 144 15.61 -8.60 -32.32
N ALA A 145 15.96 -8.69 -31.04
CA ALA A 145 15.79 -7.58 -30.09
C ALA A 145 16.52 -6.33 -30.60
N TYR A 146 17.77 -6.45 -31.03
CA TYR A 146 18.55 -5.35 -31.63
C TYR A 146 17.85 -4.73 -32.85
N LYS A 147 17.30 -5.56 -33.75
CA LYS A 147 16.53 -5.09 -34.93
C LYS A 147 15.25 -4.35 -34.52
N ILE A 148 14.50 -4.88 -33.55
CA ILE A 148 13.21 -4.33 -33.12
C ILE A 148 13.39 -3.03 -32.34
N MET A 149 14.31 -3.00 -31.36
CA MET A 149 14.47 -1.86 -30.47
C MET A 149 15.38 -0.76 -31.04
N GLY A 150 16.23 -1.12 -32.00
CA GLY A 150 17.21 -0.25 -32.63
C GLY A 150 18.47 -0.03 -31.80
N ARG A 151 19.54 0.35 -32.52
CA ARG A 151 20.91 0.50 -32.01
C ARG A 151 20.99 1.27 -30.68
N LYS A 152 20.41 2.47 -30.63
CA LYS A 152 20.57 3.37 -29.48
C LYS A 152 20.00 2.78 -28.18
N LYS A 153 18.79 2.22 -28.24
CA LYS A 153 18.13 1.63 -27.05
C LYS A 153 18.83 0.35 -26.61
N PHE A 154 19.23 -0.49 -27.57
CA PHE A 154 19.97 -1.71 -27.27
C PHE A 154 21.28 -1.40 -26.53
N TYR A 155 22.13 -0.53 -27.08
CA TYR A 155 23.39 -0.16 -26.42
C TYR A 155 23.19 0.52 -25.06
N HIS A 156 22.13 1.30 -24.90
CA HIS A 156 21.82 1.90 -23.60
C HIS A 156 21.49 0.83 -22.55
N GLN A 157 20.70 -0.19 -22.91
CA GLN A 157 20.38 -1.29 -22.02
C GLN A 157 21.63 -2.08 -21.61
N ILE A 158 22.53 -2.39 -22.56
CA ILE A 158 23.79 -3.07 -22.26
C ILE A 158 24.67 -2.24 -21.30
N LYS A 159 24.78 -0.93 -21.53
CA LYS A 159 25.54 -0.04 -20.62
C LYS A 159 24.94 0.02 -19.22
N GLU A 160 23.63 0.06 -19.10
CA GLU A 160 22.97 0.02 -17.79
C GLU A 160 23.19 -1.31 -17.08
N ASP A 161 23.17 -2.42 -17.82
CA ASP A 161 23.44 -3.74 -17.27
C ASP A 161 24.88 -3.86 -16.74
N GLU A 162 25.85 -3.35 -17.51
CA GLU A 162 27.25 -3.27 -17.06
C GLU A 162 27.43 -2.37 -15.82
N ARG A 163 26.74 -1.22 -15.79
CA ARG A 163 26.75 -0.32 -14.64
C ARG A 163 26.17 -0.97 -13.39
N LEU A 164 25.08 -1.73 -13.52
CA LEU A 164 24.46 -2.48 -12.43
C LEU A 164 25.40 -3.58 -11.94
N PHE A 165 26.03 -4.32 -12.85
CA PHE A 165 27.02 -5.34 -12.53
C PHE A 165 28.19 -4.78 -11.73
N GLN A 166 28.77 -3.65 -12.16
CA GLN A 166 29.85 -2.99 -11.42
C GLN A 166 29.43 -2.55 -10.01
N LYS A 167 28.18 -2.11 -9.85
CA LYS A 167 27.66 -1.63 -8.57
C LYS A 167 27.37 -2.76 -7.58
N PHE A 168 26.75 -3.85 -8.03
CA PHE A 168 26.20 -4.88 -7.14
C PHE A 168 26.97 -6.21 -7.16
N LYS A 169 27.78 -6.47 -8.19
CA LYS A 169 28.57 -7.69 -8.45
C LYS A 169 27.77 -8.99 -8.62
N ILE A 170 26.66 -9.15 -7.89
CA ILE A 170 25.73 -10.28 -7.99
C ILE A 170 24.49 -9.77 -8.71
N THR A 171 24.47 -9.91 -10.04
CA THR A 171 23.41 -9.34 -10.88
C THR A 171 22.62 -10.41 -11.60
N ASP A 172 23.24 -11.55 -11.91
CA ASP A 172 22.61 -12.66 -12.61
C ASP A 172 22.57 -13.93 -11.75
N ASP A 173 21.80 -14.91 -12.21
CA ASP A 173 21.69 -16.22 -11.56
C ASP A 173 23.00 -17.00 -11.55
N ILE A 174 23.89 -16.72 -12.51
CA ILE A 174 25.24 -17.30 -12.59
C ILE A 174 26.14 -16.80 -11.44
N ASP A 175 25.90 -15.59 -10.95
CA ASP A 175 26.72 -14.98 -9.88
C ASP A 175 26.34 -15.49 -8.49
N VAL A 176 25.22 -16.23 -8.37
CA VAL A 176 24.68 -16.69 -7.09
C VAL A 176 25.37 -18.00 -6.68
N VAL A 177 26.29 -17.91 -5.73
CA VAL A 177 27.00 -19.09 -5.17
C VAL A 177 26.44 -19.48 -3.81
N THR A 178 26.08 -18.50 -2.97
CA THR A 178 25.59 -18.73 -1.60
C THR A 178 24.13 -18.31 -1.42
N LEU A 179 23.51 -18.77 -0.33
CA LEU A 179 22.16 -18.33 0.05
C LEU A 179 22.09 -16.82 0.29
N LYS A 180 23.18 -16.22 0.79
CA LYS A 180 23.28 -14.77 0.98
C LYS A 180 23.25 -14.04 -0.36
N ASP A 181 23.97 -14.56 -1.34
CA ASP A 181 23.99 -14.01 -2.70
C ASP A 181 22.61 -14.12 -3.34
N TYR A 182 21.90 -15.23 -3.12
CA TYR A 182 20.53 -15.39 -3.57
C TYR A 182 19.58 -14.35 -2.94
N MET A 183 19.72 -14.08 -1.64
CA MET A 183 18.91 -13.05 -0.97
C MET A 183 19.21 -11.65 -1.52
N GLN A 184 20.48 -11.34 -1.80
CA GLN A 184 20.90 -10.08 -2.41
C GLN A 184 20.37 -9.95 -3.85
N TYR A 185 20.58 -10.97 -4.69
CA TYR A 185 20.05 -11.06 -6.04
C TYR A 185 18.53 -10.87 -6.08
N SER A 186 17.79 -11.58 -5.22
CA SER A 186 16.33 -11.49 -5.17
C SER A 186 15.86 -10.09 -4.73
N SER A 187 16.54 -9.47 -3.75
CA SER A 187 16.25 -8.08 -3.36
C SER A 187 16.54 -7.11 -4.49
N HIS A 188 17.65 -7.29 -5.21
CA HIS A 188 18.01 -6.45 -6.33
C HIS A 188 17.01 -6.55 -7.49
N LEU A 189 16.57 -7.77 -7.81
CA LEU A 189 15.51 -7.99 -8.80
C LEU A 189 14.21 -7.24 -8.47
N ASP A 190 13.87 -7.14 -7.19
CA ASP A 190 12.68 -6.40 -6.76
C ASP A 190 12.85 -4.88 -6.94
N GLU A 191 14.07 -4.35 -6.91
CA GLU A 191 14.40 -2.93 -7.12
C GLU A 191 14.52 -2.55 -8.60
N ILE A 192 14.99 -3.46 -9.45
CA ILE A 192 15.14 -3.20 -10.89
C ILE A 192 13.74 -3.01 -11.53
N PRO A 193 13.57 -1.99 -12.41
CA PRO A 193 12.32 -1.78 -13.12
C PRO A 193 12.01 -2.92 -14.10
N ALA A 194 10.72 -3.14 -14.36
CA ALA A 194 10.26 -4.21 -15.26
C ALA A 194 10.81 -4.05 -16.69
N SER A 195 11.02 -2.81 -17.16
CA SER A 195 11.61 -2.51 -18.46
C SER A 195 13.04 -3.02 -18.63
N SER A 196 13.78 -3.16 -17.53
CA SER A 196 15.16 -3.65 -17.51
C SER A 196 15.25 -5.11 -17.04
N GLY A 197 14.14 -5.85 -17.10
CA GLY A 197 14.07 -7.27 -16.75
C GLY A 197 13.97 -7.56 -15.24
N GLY A 198 13.70 -6.54 -14.42
CA GLY A 198 13.42 -6.68 -12.99
C GLY A 198 11.95 -6.94 -12.68
N ARG A 199 11.60 -6.97 -11.40
CA ARG A 199 10.24 -7.21 -10.90
C ARG A 199 9.49 -5.92 -10.55
N ASN A 200 10.19 -4.80 -10.37
CA ASN A 200 9.60 -3.53 -9.93
C ASN A 200 8.68 -3.66 -8.71
N ASN A 201 9.08 -4.47 -7.73
CA ASN A 201 8.31 -4.79 -6.53
C ASN A 201 9.08 -4.41 -5.26
N CYS A 202 9.59 -3.18 -5.24
CA CYS A 202 10.24 -2.59 -4.09
C CYS A 202 9.22 -2.25 -2.98
N TRP A 203 9.72 -1.90 -1.79
CA TRP A 203 8.87 -1.31 -0.77
C TRP A 203 8.46 0.09 -1.20
N ARG A 204 7.16 0.30 -1.44
CA ARG A 204 6.59 1.55 -1.91
C ARG A 204 6.02 2.35 -0.75
N ARG A 205 6.35 3.64 -0.67
CA ARG A 205 5.80 4.55 0.33
C ARG A 205 4.31 4.78 0.06
N LEU A 206 3.51 4.72 1.13
CA LEU A 206 2.10 5.09 1.12
C LEU A 206 1.98 6.54 1.57
N SER A 207 1.38 7.41 0.75
CA SER A 207 1.07 8.80 1.13
C SER A 207 -0.37 8.95 1.59
N LEU A 208 -0.67 10.06 2.27
CA LEU A 208 -2.05 10.42 2.64
C LEU A 208 -2.97 10.56 1.42
N GLU A 209 -2.45 10.96 0.26
CA GLU A 209 -3.22 11.06 -0.99
C GLU A 209 -3.74 9.70 -1.46
N ASN A 210 -3.03 8.63 -1.12
CA ASN A 210 -3.42 7.27 -1.47
C ASN A 210 -4.47 6.70 -0.51
N ILE A 211 -4.69 7.31 0.65
CA ILE A 211 -5.61 6.81 1.67
C ILE A 211 -6.97 7.52 1.52
N PRO A 212 -8.09 6.79 1.40
CA PRO A 212 -9.41 7.42 1.36
C PRO A 212 -9.70 8.25 2.63
N ARG A 213 -9.98 9.54 2.47
CA ARG A 213 -10.37 10.46 3.57
C ARG A 213 -11.61 9.99 4.36
N THR A 214 -12.45 9.19 3.70
CA THR A 214 -13.62 8.54 4.28
C THR A 214 -13.28 7.60 5.43
N MET A 215 -12.05 7.09 5.50
CA MET A 215 -11.59 6.18 6.53
C MET A 215 -10.92 6.90 7.70
N ILE A 216 -11.03 6.33 8.90
CA ILE A 216 -10.29 6.81 10.07
C ILE A 216 -8.77 6.62 9.92
N MET A 217 -8.34 5.65 9.10
CA MET A 217 -6.93 5.45 8.72
C MET A 217 -6.28 6.75 8.26
N TYR A 218 -6.99 7.55 7.44
CA TYR A 218 -6.49 8.84 6.96
C TYR A 218 -6.18 9.76 8.13
N ASP A 219 -7.09 9.90 9.09
CA ASP A 219 -6.89 10.77 10.25
C ASP A 219 -5.77 10.30 11.17
N ILE A 220 -5.56 8.98 11.27
CA ILE A 220 -4.49 8.43 12.12
C ILE A 220 -3.13 8.73 11.50
N VAL A 221 -2.99 8.54 10.18
CA VAL A 221 -1.76 8.87 9.46
C VAL A 221 -1.55 10.39 9.43
N ASP A 222 -2.62 11.18 9.24
CA ASP A 222 -2.57 12.64 9.26
C ASP A 222 -2.19 13.16 10.65
N TYR A 223 -2.70 12.55 11.73
CA TYR A 223 -2.27 12.86 13.09
C TYR A 223 -0.80 12.51 13.34
N ALA A 224 -0.30 11.41 12.79
CA ALA A 224 1.11 11.08 12.88
C ALA A 224 1.97 12.12 12.14
N GLU A 225 1.60 12.52 10.91
CA GLU A 225 2.41 13.47 10.12
C GLU A 225 2.30 14.92 10.63
N SER A 226 1.13 15.36 11.06
CA SER A 226 0.86 16.77 11.43
C SER A 226 0.84 17.06 12.93
N GLY A 227 0.65 16.03 13.77
CA GLY A 227 0.39 16.19 15.20
C GLY A 227 -1.00 16.74 15.54
N ILE A 228 -1.87 17.00 14.55
CA ILE A 228 -3.20 17.58 14.76
C ILE A 228 -4.24 16.48 14.87
N ILE A 229 -4.96 16.44 15.99
CA ILE A 229 -6.01 15.44 16.20
C ILE A 229 -7.33 15.86 15.54
N SER A 230 -7.83 15.04 14.62
CA SER A 230 -9.14 15.25 14.01
C SER A 230 -10.27 15.09 15.03
N LYS A 231 -11.40 15.80 14.84
CA LYS A 231 -12.60 15.64 15.68
C LYS A 231 -13.14 14.21 15.67
N ARG A 232 -12.97 13.51 14.54
CA ARG A 232 -13.40 12.13 14.35
C ARG A 232 -12.49 11.18 15.13
N LEU A 233 -11.18 11.32 14.97
CA LEU A 233 -10.19 10.54 15.71
C LEU A 233 -10.35 10.74 17.22
N LYS A 234 -10.57 11.97 17.69
CA LYS A 234 -10.79 12.24 19.12
C LYS A 234 -11.92 11.43 19.75
N LYS A 235 -12.99 11.12 19.00
CA LYS A 235 -14.10 10.28 19.49
C LYS A 235 -13.71 8.82 19.61
N GLU A 236 -13.09 8.26 18.57
CA GLU A 236 -12.73 6.85 18.50
C GLU A 236 -11.44 6.52 19.30
N MET A 237 -10.61 7.53 19.58
CA MET A 237 -9.28 7.35 20.18
C MET A 237 -9.33 6.67 21.55
N LYS A 238 -10.36 6.97 22.36
CA LYS A 238 -10.55 6.31 23.66
C LYS A 238 -10.71 4.80 23.52
N TYR A 239 -11.30 4.34 22.42
CA TYR A 239 -11.54 2.93 22.14
C TYR A 239 -10.35 2.28 21.44
N LEU A 240 -9.70 2.98 20.51
CA LEU A 240 -8.53 2.48 19.77
C LEU A 240 -7.26 2.34 20.63
N LEU A 241 -7.13 3.13 21.70
CA LEU A 241 -5.99 3.04 22.62
C LEU A 241 -6.14 1.94 23.68
N GLN A 242 -7.33 1.35 23.84
CA GLN A 242 -7.54 0.28 24.80
C GLN A 242 -6.91 -1.01 24.30
N ARG A 243 -6.20 -1.70 25.20
CA ARG A 243 -5.66 -3.03 24.91
C ARG A 243 -6.82 -4.04 24.76
N PRO A 244 -6.92 -4.76 23.63
CA PRO A 244 -7.95 -5.78 23.44
C PRO A 244 -7.86 -6.86 24.52
N LYS A 245 -8.90 -7.00 25.35
CA LYS A 245 -9.07 -8.09 26.32
C LYS A 245 -9.87 -9.26 25.74
N THR A 246 -10.81 -8.96 24.83
CA THR A 246 -11.64 -9.96 24.12
C THR A 246 -11.42 -9.86 22.61
N GLU A 247 -11.66 -10.96 21.89
CA GLU A 247 -11.55 -11.00 20.44
C GLU A 247 -12.62 -10.12 19.77
N GLU A 248 -13.82 -10.00 20.34
CA GLU A 248 -14.86 -9.10 19.82
C GLU A 248 -14.42 -7.64 19.87
N MET A 249 -13.77 -7.22 20.96
CA MET A 249 -13.25 -5.86 21.10
C MET A 249 -12.19 -5.58 20.03
N ARG A 250 -11.31 -6.55 19.79
CA ARG A 250 -10.30 -6.49 18.72
C ARG A 250 -10.96 -6.39 17.35
N GLN A 251 -11.94 -7.23 17.04
CA GLN A 251 -12.67 -7.19 15.76
C GLN A 251 -13.39 -5.87 15.56
N HIS A 252 -13.99 -5.32 16.62
CA HIS A 252 -14.63 -4.01 16.55
C HIS A 252 -13.62 -2.88 16.33
N GLN A 253 -12.44 -2.92 16.97
CA GLN A 253 -11.33 -1.98 16.68
C GLN A 253 -10.89 -2.08 15.23
N LEU A 254 -10.70 -3.29 14.69
CA LEU A 254 -10.35 -3.51 13.30
C LEU A 254 -11.43 -2.98 12.35
N ARG A 255 -12.71 -3.18 12.70
CA ARG A 255 -13.86 -2.68 11.93
C ARG A 255 -13.89 -1.14 11.91
N ILE A 256 -13.70 -0.47 13.04
CA ILE A 256 -13.66 1.01 13.09
C ILE A 256 -12.58 1.54 12.16
N VAL A 257 -11.42 0.87 12.14
CA VAL A 257 -10.29 1.27 11.30
C VAL A 257 -10.54 0.99 9.81
N SER A 258 -11.18 -0.13 9.49
CA SER A 258 -11.38 -0.57 8.12
C SER A 258 -12.64 -0.04 7.44
N GLU A 259 -13.61 0.46 8.21
CA GLU A 259 -14.88 0.93 7.68
C GLU A 259 -14.68 2.14 6.74
N VAL A 260 -14.97 1.91 5.46
CA VAL A 260 -15.10 2.98 4.47
C VAL A 260 -16.45 3.64 4.72
N ARG A 261 -16.46 4.71 5.51
CA ARG A 261 -17.69 5.47 5.73
C ARG A 261 -18.10 6.10 4.42
N SER A 262 -19.32 5.81 3.96
CA SER A 262 -19.91 6.60 2.89
C SER A 262 -19.86 8.07 3.30
N PRO A 263 -19.33 9.00 2.48
CA PRO A 263 -19.55 10.42 2.72
C PRO A 263 -21.05 10.55 2.80
N LEU A 264 -21.56 10.96 3.97
CA LEU A 264 -22.97 11.12 4.34
C LEU A 264 -23.85 10.59 3.24
N SER A 265 -24.40 9.39 3.42
CA SER A 265 -25.48 8.92 2.57
C SER A 265 -26.34 10.14 2.26
N LEU A 266 -26.33 10.57 1.00
CA LEU A 266 -27.34 11.45 0.46
C LEU A 266 -28.69 10.70 0.47
N SER A 267 -28.97 9.93 1.52
CA SER A 267 -30.23 9.29 1.84
C SER A 267 -31.30 10.34 2.18
N SER A 268 -30.95 11.63 2.29
CA SER A 268 -31.93 12.73 2.33
C SER A 268 -32.02 13.55 1.04
N LEU A 269 -31.15 13.33 0.04
CA LEU A 269 -31.48 13.73 -1.33
C LEU A 269 -32.07 12.50 -1.99
N GLN A 270 -33.37 12.32 -1.79
CA GLN A 270 -34.13 11.45 -2.67
C GLN A 270 -33.74 11.82 -4.11
N PRO A 271 -33.20 10.89 -4.90
CA PRO A 271 -33.21 11.08 -6.33
C PRO A 271 -34.67 11.31 -6.69
N LEU A 272 -34.99 12.40 -7.38
CA LEU A 272 -36.28 12.54 -8.08
C LEU A 272 -36.47 11.48 -9.19
N TYR A 273 -35.66 10.42 -9.18
CA TYR A 273 -35.87 9.22 -9.95
C TYR A 273 -36.52 8.16 -9.07
N ARG A 274 -37.85 8.18 -9.07
CA ARG A 274 -38.68 7.05 -8.65
C ARG A 274 -38.23 5.83 -9.46
N PRO A 275 -37.79 4.72 -8.85
CA PRO A 275 -37.71 3.46 -9.55
C PRO A 275 -39.13 3.15 -10.03
N TYR A 276 -39.29 2.84 -11.32
CA TYR A 276 -40.53 2.34 -11.86
C TYR A 276 -40.85 1.01 -11.16
N GLN A 277 -41.56 1.08 -10.04
CA GLN A 277 -42.25 -0.06 -9.47
C GLN A 277 -43.16 -0.58 -10.59
N GLN A 278 -43.05 -1.88 -10.88
CA GLN A 278 -44.07 -2.59 -11.64
C GLN A 278 -45.38 -2.54 -10.86
N GLN A 279 -46.06 -1.41 -10.88
CA GLN A 279 -47.48 -1.32 -10.67
C GLN A 279 -48.11 -1.95 -11.90
N SER A 280 -48.42 -3.24 -11.76
CA SER A 280 -49.58 -3.81 -12.42
C SER A 280 -50.75 -2.83 -12.23
N GLN A 281 -51.37 -2.44 -13.35
CA GLN A 281 -52.45 -1.46 -13.48
C GLN A 281 -52.04 0.02 -13.68
N ILE A 282 -51.31 0.28 -14.77
CA ILE A 282 -51.39 1.61 -15.41
C ILE A 282 -52.79 1.76 -16.02
N ARG A 283 -53.63 2.60 -15.41
CA ARG A 283 -54.83 3.12 -16.06
C ARG A 283 -54.39 3.98 -17.24
N HIS A 284 -54.66 3.50 -18.45
CA HIS A 284 -54.39 4.24 -19.68
C HIS A 284 -55.28 5.49 -19.76
N LEU A 285 -54.68 6.66 -19.58
CA LEU A 285 -55.28 7.92 -20.05
C LEU A 285 -55.19 7.91 -21.58
N GLY A 286 -56.36 7.84 -22.21
CA GLY A 286 -56.53 7.59 -23.63
C GLY A 286 -56.06 8.75 -24.51
N ARG A 287 -55.26 8.41 -25.53
CA ARG A 287 -55.20 9.04 -26.86
C ARG A 287 -54.20 8.27 -27.76
N ARG A 288 -54.48 7.00 -28.04
CA ARG A 288 -53.82 6.29 -29.16
C ARG A 288 -54.88 5.75 -30.09
N SER A 289 -54.75 6.03 -31.39
CA SER A 289 -55.69 5.53 -32.40
C SER A 289 -55.64 4.00 -32.46
N LYS A 290 -56.76 3.35 -32.79
CA LYS A 290 -56.86 1.89 -32.92
C LYS A 290 -55.80 1.31 -33.86
N GLN A 291 -55.45 2.04 -34.93
CA GLN A 291 -54.38 1.64 -35.86
C GLN A 291 -52.99 1.61 -35.20
N ALA A 292 -52.68 2.58 -34.33
CA ALA A 292 -51.40 2.60 -33.62
C ALA A 292 -51.27 1.42 -32.65
N LEU A 293 -52.35 1.03 -31.99
CA LEU A 293 -52.39 -0.15 -31.12
C LEU A 293 -52.16 -1.44 -31.91
N MET A 294 -52.87 -1.63 -33.02
CA MET A 294 -52.68 -2.80 -33.88
C MET A 294 -51.26 -2.89 -34.45
N LYS A 295 -50.64 -1.76 -34.81
CA LYS A 295 -49.26 -1.72 -35.31
C LYS A 295 -48.24 -2.13 -34.24
N VAL A 296 -48.41 -1.64 -33.01
CA VAL A 296 -47.56 -2.03 -31.87
C VAL A 296 -47.72 -3.51 -31.54
N GLU A 297 -48.95 -4.02 -31.55
CA GLU A 297 -49.20 -5.43 -31.25
C GLU A 297 -48.65 -6.36 -32.35
N LYS A 298 -48.78 -5.97 -33.62
CA LYS A 298 -48.14 -6.66 -34.74
C LYS A 298 -46.62 -6.69 -34.59
N MET A 299 -45.99 -5.58 -34.23
CA MET A 299 -44.54 -5.53 -33.99
C MET A 299 -44.12 -6.40 -32.80
N LYS A 300 -44.87 -6.39 -31.69
CA LYS A 300 -44.59 -7.26 -30.54
C LYS A 300 -44.66 -8.75 -30.91
N ARG A 301 -45.67 -9.15 -31.69
CA ARG A 301 -45.80 -10.53 -32.19
C ARG A 301 -44.66 -10.90 -33.12
N ALA A 302 -44.26 -10.00 -34.04
CA ALA A 302 -43.12 -10.22 -34.93
C ALA A 302 -41.80 -10.39 -34.16
N TYR A 303 -41.54 -9.57 -33.14
CA TYR A 303 -40.37 -9.70 -32.28
C TYR A 303 -40.35 -11.00 -31.49
N LYS A 304 -41.50 -11.41 -30.95
CA LYS A 304 -41.62 -12.67 -30.21
C LYS A 304 -41.35 -13.88 -31.12
N MET A 305 -41.96 -13.88 -32.31
CA MET A 305 -41.73 -14.91 -33.33
C MET A 305 -40.27 -14.94 -33.82
N ALA A 306 -39.64 -13.77 -34.02
CA ALA A 306 -38.22 -13.69 -34.41
C ALA A 306 -37.29 -14.24 -33.32
N LYS A 307 -37.60 -13.93 -32.05
CA LYS A 307 -36.87 -14.45 -30.89
C LYS A 307 -37.03 -15.96 -30.75
N GLU A 308 -38.24 -16.48 -30.91
CA GLU A 308 -38.52 -17.92 -30.90
C GLU A 308 -37.85 -18.65 -32.08
N LYS A 309 -37.85 -18.06 -33.29
CA LYS A 309 -37.10 -18.58 -34.44
C LYS A 309 -35.59 -18.58 -34.22
N MET A 310 -35.01 -17.55 -33.62
CA MET A 310 -33.59 -17.54 -33.25
C MET A 310 -33.26 -18.65 -32.26
N LEU A 311 -34.12 -18.89 -31.27
CA LEU A 311 -33.93 -19.96 -30.30
C LEU A 311 -34.03 -21.35 -30.96
N LEU A 312 -35.03 -21.56 -31.82
CA LEU A 312 -35.18 -22.79 -32.60
C LEU A 312 -34.01 -23.04 -33.54
N TRP A 313 -33.50 -22.00 -34.20
CA TRP A 313 -32.33 -22.12 -35.08
C TRP A 313 -31.06 -22.46 -34.31
N GLY A 314 -30.86 -21.85 -33.14
CA GLY A 314 -29.76 -22.19 -32.23
C GLY A 314 -29.83 -23.63 -31.71
N LEU A 315 -31.03 -24.15 -31.43
CA LEU A 315 -31.23 -25.55 -31.04
C LEU A 315 -30.98 -26.52 -32.20
N ASN A 316 -31.42 -26.21 -33.42
CA ASN A 316 -31.18 -27.05 -34.60
C ASN A 316 -29.70 -27.13 -34.95
N GLN A 317 -28.94 -26.02 -34.86
CA GLN A 317 -27.50 -26.06 -35.06
C GLN A 317 -26.82 -26.99 -34.04
N LYS A 318 -27.21 -26.90 -32.77
CA LYS A 318 -26.67 -27.74 -31.68
C LYS A 318 -26.94 -29.24 -31.92
N TRP A 319 -28.13 -29.59 -32.42
CA TRP A 319 -28.49 -30.95 -32.83
C TRP A 319 -27.66 -31.43 -34.03
N THR A 320 -27.48 -30.62 -35.07
CA THR A 320 -26.68 -31.00 -36.24
C THR A 320 -25.21 -31.24 -35.88
N TYR A 321 -24.63 -30.44 -34.99
CA TYR A 321 -23.28 -30.66 -34.47
C TYR A 321 -23.17 -31.96 -33.66
N GLN A 322 -24.16 -32.29 -32.81
CA GLN A 322 -24.16 -33.54 -32.06
C GLN A 322 -24.28 -34.78 -32.94
N VAL A 323 -25.11 -34.74 -33.99
CA VAL A 323 -25.28 -35.85 -34.94
C VAL A 323 -24.01 -36.08 -35.77
N GLN A 324 -23.34 -35.00 -36.22
CA GLN A 324 -22.05 -35.11 -36.92
C GLN A 324 -20.92 -35.62 -36.02
N SER A 325 -20.92 -35.27 -34.72
CA SER A 325 -19.96 -35.80 -33.75
C SER A 325 -20.19 -37.29 -33.46
N ARG A 326 -21.45 -37.74 -33.38
CA ARG A 326 -21.78 -39.17 -33.22
C ARG A 326 -21.43 -40.01 -34.45
N LYS A 327 -21.68 -39.50 -35.67
CA LYS A 327 -21.27 -40.20 -36.91
C LYS A 327 -19.74 -40.36 -37.01
N ARG A 328 -18.95 -39.39 -36.52
CA ARG A 328 -17.48 -39.49 -36.47
C ARG A 328 -16.96 -40.50 -35.46
N GLN A 329 -17.71 -40.82 -34.40
CA GLN A 329 -17.30 -41.87 -33.46
C GLN A 329 -17.65 -43.29 -33.91
N LEU A 330 -18.65 -43.46 -34.79
CA LEU A 330 -19.06 -44.75 -35.34
C LEU A 330 -18.27 -45.18 -36.59
N SER A 331 -17.46 -44.30 -37.18
CA SER A 331 -16.67 -44.57 -38.39
C SER A 331 -15.19 -44.85 -38.11
N SER A 332 -14.77 -45.00 -36.85
CA SER A 332 -13.40 -45.38 -36.50
C SER A 332 -13.27 -46.91 -36.50
N PRO A 333 -12.38 -47.53 -37.30
CA PRO A 333 -12.21 -48.98 -37.32
C PRO A 333 -11.51 -49.48 -36.05
N PRO A 334 -11.75 -50.74 -35.63
CA PRO A 334 -11.12 -51.29 -34.45
C PRO A 334 -9.64 -51.54 -34.72
N HIS A 335 -8.77 -51.01 -33.85
CA HIS A 335 -7.36 -51.35 -33.84
C HIS A 335 -7.19 -52.84 -33.54
N LEU A 336 -6.66 -53.58 -34.51
CA LEU A 336 -6.16 -54.95 -34.34
C LEU A 336 -4.94 -54.91 -33.42
N LEU A 337 -5.10 -55.53 -32.25
CA LEU A 337 -4.01 -56.04 -31.42
C LEU A 337 -3.16 -57.01 -32.23
N THR A 338 -1.85 -56.81 -32.25
CA THR A 338 -0.90 -57.91 -32.49
C THR A 338 0.24 -57.77 -31.49
N LEU A 339 0.48 -58.91 -30.81
CA LEU A 339 1.48 -59.31 -29.81
C LEU A 339 2.60 -58.34 -29.43
#